data_AF-A0A962SZF1-F1
#
_entry.id   AF-A0A962SZF1-F1
#
_cell.length_a   1.000
_cell.length_b   1.000
_cell.length_c   1.000
_cell.angle_alpha   90.00
_cell.angle_beta   90.00
_cell.angle_gamma   90.00
#
_symmetry.space_group_name_H-M   'P 1'
#
loop_
_entity.id
_entity.type
_entity.pdbx_description
1 polymer ?
#
loop_
_entity_poly.entity_id
_entity_poly.type
_entity_poly.pdbx_seq_one_letter_code
_entity_poly.pdbx_strand_id
1 'polypeptide(L)'
;VSKGQFAPYMGLLKSAHRQENLAGVMCRSLVSVDWRGYVYDCDFNQMLKLPLGANGSGHTHLADLLDRDLRGAGIRVADHCYGCTAGQGSSCGGALEAAVA
;
A
#
# COMPACT_ATOMS: atom_id res chain seq x y z
N VAL A 1 22.67 -8.74 -4.84
CA VAL A 1 21.81 -9.95 -4.89
C VAL A 1 21.14 -10.10 -3.52
N SER A 2 19.82 -10.35 -3.47
CA SER A 2 19.12 -10.52 -2.19
C SER A 2 19.64 -11.79 -1.48
N LYS A 3 19.82 -11.75 -0.16
CA LYS A 3 20.40 -12.85 0.65
C LYS A 3 19.44 -14.06 0.82
N GLY A 4 18.57 -14.32 -0.17
CA GLY A 4 17.50 -15.32 -0.07
C GLY A 4 16.39 -14.99 0.95
N GLN A 5 16.47 -13.83 1.61
CA GLN A 5 15.58 -13.46 2.72
C GLN A 5 14.20 -12.95 2.27
N PHE A 6 14.00 -12.73 0.98
CA PHE A 6 12.76 -12.14 0.48
C PHE A 6 11.54 -13.02 0.74
N ALA A 7 11.60 -14.30 0.37
CA ALA A 7 10.47 -15.21 0.55
C ALA A 7 10.14 -15.45 2.05
N PRO A 8 11.13 -15.72 2.93
CA PRO A 8 10.88 -15.79 4.37
C PRO A 8 10.26 -14.51 4.95
N TYR A 9 10.78 -13.35 4.54
CA TYR A 9 10.25 -12.05 4.98
C TYR A 9 8.80 -11.83 4.53
N MET A 10 8.49 -12.16 3.28
CA MET A 10 7.11 -12.08 2.79
C MET A 10 6.18 -13.06 3.52
N GLY A 11 6.68 -14.25 3.91
CA GLY A 11 5.96 -15.19 4.75
C GLY A 11 5.61 -14.61 6.12
N LEU A 12 6.58 -13.95 6.77
CA LEU A 12 6.37 -13.26 8.04
C LEU A 12 5.31 -12.15 7.93
N LEU A 13 5.38 -11.30 6.91
CA LEU A 13 4.40 -10.23 6.73
C LEU A 13 2.98 -10.77 6.50
N LYS A 14 2.86 -11.85 5.74
CA LYS A 14 1.58 -12.52 5.49
C LYS A 14 1.01 -13.15 6.76
N SER A 15 1.84 -13.82 7.58
CA SER A 15 1.39 -14.42 8.84
C SER A 15 1.08 -13.38 9.91
N ALA A 16 1.69 -12.20 9.85
CA ALA A 16 1.45 -11.11 10.77
C ALA A 16 0.23 -10.25 10.42
N HIS A 17 -0.42 -10.45 9.25
CA HIS A 17 -1.59 -9.68 8.84
C HIS A 17 -2.66 -9.61 9.95
N ARG A 18 -3.09 -8.39 10.29
CA ARG A 18 -4.23 -8.17 11.19
C ARG A 18 -5.31 -7.34 10.51
N GLN A 19 -6.53 -7.85 10.53
CA GLN A 19 -7.69 -7.19 9.93
C GLN A 19 -8.02 -5.85 10.63
N GLU A 20 -7.79 -5.74 11.94
CA GLU A 20 -7.96 -4.50 12.70
C GLU A 20 -7.11 -3.34 12.18
N ASN A 21 -5.95 -3.63 11.58
CA ASN A 21 -5.06 -2.60 11.02
C ASN A 21 -5.61 -1.99 9.73
N LEU A 22 -6.56 -2.64 9.05
CA LEU A 22 -7.13 -2.13 7.80
C LEU A 22 -7.77 -0.77 7.98
N ALA A 23 -8.34 -0.46 9.16
CA ALA A 23 -8.94 0.84 9.40
C ALA A 23 -7.91 1.99 9.37
N GLY A 24 -6.64 1.70 9.68
CA GLY A 24 -5.56 2.69 9.78
C GLY A 24 -4.63 2.76 8.57
N VAL A 25 -4.81 1.95 7.53
CA VAL A 25 -3.92 2.02 6.36
C VAL A 25 -4.14 3.32 5.57
N MET A 26 -3.04 3.99 5.23
CA MET A 26 -3.08 5.33 4.63
C MET A 26 -3.82 5.40 3.29
N CYS A 27 -3.79 4.32 2.50
CA CYS A 27 -4.40 4.25 1.15
C CYS A 27 -5.93 4.40 1.17
N ARG A 28 -6.56 4.42 2.35
CA ARG A 28 -8.00 4.65 2.51
C ARG A 28 -8.39 6.12 2.52
N SER A 29 -7.47 7.00 2.87
CA SER A 29 -7.73 8.42 3.07
C SER A 29 -6.78 9.33 2.31
N LEU A 30 -5.67 8.78 1.81
CA LEU A 30 -4.65 9.49 1.06
C LEU A 30 -4.42 8.81 -0.29
N VAL A 31 -4.00 9.61 -1.26
CA VAL A 31 -3.49 9.16 -2.56
C VAL A 31 -2.08 9.72 -2.74
N SER A 32 -1.27 9.04 -3.54
CA SER A 32 0.01 9.56 -4.01
C SER A 32 -0.13 10.10 -5.43
N VAL A 33 0.57 11.19 -5.74
CA VAL A 33 0.57 11.81 -7.07
C VAL A 33 2.01 11.96 -7.52
N ASP A 34 2.34 11.44 -8.71
CA ASP A 34 3.68 11.61 -9.27
C ASP A 34 3.90 13.02 -9.87
N TRP A 35 5.14 13.31 -10.25
CA TRP A 35 5.52 14.61 -10.81
C TRP A 35 4.82 14.95 -12.14
N ARG A 36 4.22 13.95 -12.81
CA ARG A 36 3.45 14.12 -14.06
C ARG A 36 1.96 14.24 -13.80
N GLY A 37 1.53 14.18 -12.53
CA GLY A 37 0.13 14.27 -12.14
C GLY A 37 -0.61 12.93 -12.16
N TYR A 38 0.04 11.78 -12.33
CA TYR A 38 -0.67 10.49 -12.25
C TYR A 38 -0.90 10.07 -10.80
N VAL A 39 -2.07 9.49 -10.55
CA VAL A 39 -2.58 9.14 -9.21
C VAL A 39 -2.39 7.66 -8.93
N TYR A 40 -1.99 7.36 -7.69
CA TYR A 40 -1.76 6.02 -7.15
C TYR A 40 -2.41 5.93 -5.76
N ASP A 41 -2.81 4.74 -5.31
CA ASP A 41 -3.41 4.59 -3.97
C ASP A 41 -2.41 4.89 -2.83
N CYS A 42 -1.11 4.73 -3.06
CA CYS A 42 -0.03 5.08 -2.12
C CYS A 42 1.32 5.24 -2.83
N ASP A 43 2.32 5.69 -2.08
CA ASP A 43 3.71 5.86 -2.53
C ASP A 43 4.38 4.53 -2.92
N PHE A 44 4.09 3.43 -2.22
CA PHE A 44 4.54 2.10 -2.63
C PHE A 44 3.92 1.67 -3.97
N ASN A 45 2.62 1.93 -4.17
CA ASN A 45 1.98 1.71 -5.47
C ASN A 45 2.64 2.55 -6.56
N GLN A 46 2.98 3.81 -6.27
CA GLN A 46 3.72 4.67 -7.20
C GLN A 46 5.10 4.09 -7.54
N MET A 47 5.89 3.66 -6.54
CA MET A 47 7.21 3.07 -6.75
C MET A 47 7.14 1.79 -7.61
N LEU A 48 6.06 1.01 -7.44
CA LEU A 48 5.81 -0.22 -8.20
C LEU A 48 5.05 0.01 -9.51
N LYS A 49 4.72 1.26 -9.87
CA LYS A 49 3.94 1.63 -11.06
C LYS A 49 2.57 0.92 -11.12
N LEU A 50 1.94 0.75 -9.95
CA LEU A 50 0.62 0.16 -9.79
C LEU A 50 -0.43 1.27 -9.79
N PRO A 51 -1.20 1.47 -10.88
CA PRO A 51 -2.10 2.61 -11.00
C PRO A 51 -3.24 2.53 -9.99
N LEU A 52 -3.88 3.68 -9.73
CA LEU A 52 -5.06 3.82 -8.88
C LEU A 52 -6.08 2.70 -9.12
N GLY A 53 -6.42 1.96 -8.06
CA GLY A 53 -7.33 0.81 -8.12
C GLY A 53 -8.72 1.16 -8.66
N ALA A 54 -9.16 2.40 -8.45
CA ALA A 54 -10.45 2.90 -8.91
C ALA A 54 -10.61 2.85 -10.44
N ASN A 55 -9.53 2.83 -11.22
CA ASN A 55 -9.58 2.87 -12.69
C ASN A 55 -9.14 1.57 -13.37
N GLY A 56 -9.20 0.44 -12.65
CA GLY A 56 -8.73 -0.83 -13.18
C GLY A 56 -7.24 -0.77 -13.51
N SER A 57 -6.87 -1.01 -14.78
CA SER A 57 -5.47 -0.94 -15.26
C SER A 57 -5.09 0.39 -15.91
N GLY A 58 -6.02 1.34 -16.01
CA GLY A 58 -5.76 2.65 -16.59
C GLY A 58 -5.07 3.59 -15.61
N HIS A 59 -4.23 4.50 -16.12
CA HIS A 59 -3.71 5.60 -15.31
C HIS A 59 -4.79 6.67 -15.15
N THR A 60 -4.85 7.30 -13.99
CA THR A 60 -5.73 8.44 -13.71
C THR A 60 -4.86 9.65 -13.47
N HIS A 61 -5.17 10.77 -14.12
CA HIS A 61 -4.49 12.04 -13.88
C HIS A 61 -5.23 12.81 -12.78
N LEU A 62 -4.51 13.64 -12.01
CA LEU A 62 -5.07 14.40 -10.89
C LEU A 62 -6.26 15.28 -11.32
N ALA A 63 -6.20 15.83 -12.53
CA ALA A 63 -7.29 16.62 -13.11
C ALA A 63 -8.60 15.81 -13.21
N ASP A 64 -8.53 14.51 -13.47
CA ASP A 64 -9.71 13.63 -13.57
C ASP A 64 -10.42 13.45 -12.22
N LEU A 65 -9.74 13.75 -11.11
CA LEU A 65 -10.34 13.65 -9.77
C LEU A 65 -11.24 14.83 -9.41
N LEU A 66 -11.21 15.93 -10.18
CA LEU A 66 -12.08 17.08 -9.93
C LEU A 66 -13.57 16.73 -10.12
N ASP A 67 -13.85 15.81 -11.04
CA ASP A 67 -15.20 15.37 -11.39
C ASP A 67 -15.51 13.95 -10.90
N ARG A 68 -14.68 13.38 -10.02
CA ARG A 68 -14.75 11.98 -9.62
C ARG A 68 -14.68 11.79 -8.11
N ASP A 69 -15.64 11.03 -7.58
CA ASP A 69 -15.61 10.56 -6.20
C ASP A 69 -14.89 9.20 -6.09
N LEU A 70 -13.95 9.10 -5.15
CA LEU A 70 -13.19 7.88 -4.86
C LEU A 70 -13.72 7.13 -3.62
N ARG A 71 -14.71 7.67 -2.91
CA ARG A 71 -15.28 7.00 -1.72
C ARG A 71 -15.86 5.64 -2.11
N GLY A 72 -15.41 4.59 -1.43
CA GLY A 72 -15.82 3.22 -1.70
C GLY A 72 -15.20 2.58 -2.95
N ALA A 73 -14.33 3.31 -3.68
CA ALA A 73 -13.60 2.73 -4.79
C ALA A 73 -12.60 1.66 -4.31
N GLY A 74 -12.29 0.71 -5.19
CA GLY A 74 -11.30 -0.33 -4.91
C GLY A 74 -9.88 0.24 -4.84
N ILE A 75 -9.10 -0.28 -3.89
CA ILE A 75 -7.67 0.04 -3.72
C ILE A 75 -6.85 -1.05 -4.42
N ARG A 76 -5.83 -0.68 -5.19
CA ARG A 76 -4.92 -1.65 -5.80
C ARG A 76 -4.02 -2.26 -4.73
N VAL A 77 -4.12 -3.58 -4.54
CA VAL A 77 -3.31 -4.33 -3.57
C VAL A 77 -2.25 -5.21 -4.23
N ALA A 78 -1.12 -5.38 -3.56
CA ALA A 78 -0.03 -6.28 -3.92
C ALA A 78 0.71 -6.77 -2.66
N ASP A 79 1.79 -7.54 -2.81
CA ASP A 79 2.51 -8.15 -1.70
C ASP A 79 2.99 -7.14 -0.64
N HIS A 80 3.43 -5.93 -1.02
CA HIS A 80 3.87 -4.90 -0.07
C HIS A 80 2.76 -4.45 0.91
N CYS A 81 1.48 -4.61 0.55
CA CYS A 81 0.35 -4.25 1.42
C CYS A 81 0.31 -5.09 2.70
N TYR A 82 0.91 -6.28 2.70
CA TYR A 82 1.09 -7.05 3.93
C TYR A 82 1.97 -6.31 4.95
N GLY A 83 2.94 -5.50 4.50
CA GLY A 83 3.72 -4.62 5.39
C GLY A 83 2.84 -3.58 6.10
N CYS A 84 1.85 -3.02 5.40
CA CYS A 84 0.91 -2.04 5.98
C CYS A 84 -0.08 -2.68 6.98
N THR A 85 -0.31 -3.98 6.89
CA THR A 85 -1.33 -4.69 7.70
C THR A 85 -0.76 -5.63 8.75
N ALA A 86 0.54 -5.95 8.69
CA ALA A 86 1.22 -6.87 9.59
C ALA A 86 1.21 -6.41 11.08
N GLY A 87 0.89 -5.15 11.35
CA GLY A 87 0.97 -4.57 12.69
C GLY A 87 2.43 -4.42 13.14
N GLN A 88 2.73 -3.36 13.89
CA GLN A 88 4.11 -3.07 14.30
C GLN A 88 5.10 -3.04 13.10
N GLY A 89 4.76 -2.44 11.94
CA GLY A 89 5.75 -1.59 11.25
C GLY A 89 6.19 -1.82 9.84
N SER A 90 5.75 -0.89 8.99
CA SER A 90 6.57 -0.26 7.96
C SER A 90 6.04 1.15 7.70
N SER A 91 6.76 2.18 8.16
CA SER A 91 6.59 3.61 7.83
C SER A 91 5.21 4.31 7.97
N CYS A 92 4.13 3.62 8.36
CA CYS A 92 2.80 4.22 8.57
C CYS A 92 2.20 3.95 9.97
N GLY A 93 2.91 3.27 10.89
CA GLY A 93 2.35 2.91 12.20
C GLY A 93 3.21 2.21 13.28
N GLY A 94 4.55 2.26 13.24
CA GLY A 94 5.41 1.83 14.39
C GLY A 94 6.06 0.46 14.21
N ALA A 95 7.30 0.24 14.68
CA ALA A 95 8.26 -0.81 14.26
C ALA A 95 8.13 -2.19 14.95
N LEU A 96 8.70 -3.23 14.33
CA LEU A 96 8.71 -4.61 14.84
C LEU A 96 9.66 -4.68 16.05
N GLU A 97 9.15 -5.04 17.23
CA GLU A 97 10.02 -5.49 18.32
C GLU A 97 10.59 -6.87 18.00
N ALA A 98 11.88 -7.07 18.31
CA ALA A 98 12.54 -8.35 18.13
C ALA A 98 11.83 -9.42 18.95
N ALA A 99 11.56 -10.57 18.33
CA ALA A 99 11.05 -11.75 19.02
C ALA A 99 11.93 -12.03 20.25
N VAL A 100 11.32 -11.97 21.44
CA VAL A 100 11.96 -12.34 22.70
C VAL A 100 12.32 -13.82 22.63
N ALA A 101 13.54 -14.12 23.04
CA ALA A 101 14.16 -15.46 23.07
C ALA A 101 13.38 -16.45 23.95
#